data_AF-X6JCU4-F1
#
_entry.id   AF-X6JCU4-F1
#
_cell.length_a   1.000
_cell.length_b   1.000
_cell.length_c   1.000
_cell.angle_alpha   90.00
_cell.angle_beta   90.00
_cell.angle_gamma   90.00
#
_symmetry.space_group_name_H-M   'P 1'
#
loop_
_entity.id
_entity.type
_entity.pdbx_description
1 polymer ?
#
loop_
_entity_poly.entity_id
_entity_poly.type
_entity_poly.pdbx_seq_one_letter_code
_entity_poly.pdbx_strand_id
1 'polypeptide(L)'
;MSLRLVQGLVFEKDFLPQFANTRQRVLWVWLDHKEGKPTRIGRTEGSIWVFDREGGIKGGLQEAMALVMESIADPPSGGTVVELRPYAGKQKLQKEFRWEPSKADVERVVADIWPKKRTDRLKALGGVAKRRPPLTFDARHALDEISGTFWKISSSIEGLKGPSQKAFAFAARERASTEAEYSHLYRAIAEMSDWHLEVEKRHRSGKGIWYAVVEILRWEDHTGDPVGRHYERCDNRDKAVSAARRLLAQHANQFSADTTVEAETITDLEWVARAYPDLN
;
A
#
# COMPACT_ATOMS: atom_id res chain seq x y z
N MET A 1 15.98 -7.59 -18.19
CA MET A 1 14.64 -8.03 -17.75
C MET A 1 13.62 -7.05 -18.33
N SER A 2 12.46 -7.50 -18.84
CA SER A 2 11.50 -6.56 -19.43
C SER A 2 10.78 -5.75 -18.35
N LEU A 3 10.41 -4.49 -18.65
CA LEU A 3 9.63 -3.64 -17.75
C LEU A 3 8.34 -4.33 -17.28
N ARG A 4 7.67 -5.06 -18.20
CA ARG A 4 6.49 -5.88 -17.91
C ARG A 4 6.74 -6.91 -16.79
N LEU A 5 7.86 -7.64 -16.85
CA LEU A 5 8.17 -8.64 -15.83
C LEU A 5 8.42 -7.98 -14.46
N VAL A 6 9.12 -6.85 -14.43
CA VAL A 6 9.35 -6.14 -13.16
C VAL A 6 8.04 -5.61 -12.59
N GLN A 7 7.20 -4.99 -13.41
CA GLN A 7 5.85 -4.59 -13.00
C GLN A 7 5.03 -5.78 -12.51
N GLY A 8 5.11 -6.90 -13.23
CA GLY A 8 4.45 -8.14 -12.83
C GLY A 8 4.89 -8.62 -11.45
N LEU A 9 6.18 -8.58 -11.14
CA LEU A 9 6.72 -8.95 -9.83
C LEU A 9 6.30 -7.97 -8.72
N VAL A 10 6.29 -6.68 -9.00
CA VAL A 10 5.87 -5.63 -8.06
C VAL A 10 4.39 -5.74 -7.70
N PHE A 11 3.53 -6.00 -8.69
CA PHE A 11 2.08 -6.12 -8.51
C PHE A 11 1.59 -7.54 -8.22
N GLU A 12 2.49 -8.47 -7.89
CA GLU A 12 2.17 -9.89 -7.61
C GLU A 12 1.39 -10.58 -8.74
N LYS A 13 1.62 -10.15 -9.98
CA LYS A 13 1.07 -10.75 -11.20
C LYS A 13 2.00 -11.80 -11.80
N ASP A 14 3.31 -11.63 -11.63
CA ASP A 14 4.36 -12.55 -12.08
C ASP A 14 5.25 -12.96 -10.90
N PHE A 15 5.81 -14.16 -10.96
CA PHE A 15 6.74 -14.73 -9.98
C PHE A 15 7.95 -15.33 -10.72
N LEU A 16 9.09 -15.44 -10.04
CA LEU A 16 10.29 -16.13 -10.55
C LEU A 16 10.66 -17.31 -9.64
N PRO A 17 9.97 -18.46 -9.75
CA PRO A 17 10.18 -19.60 -8.85
C PRO A 17 11.60 -20.14 -8.83
N GLN A 18 12.35 -19.98 -9.93
CA GLN A 18 13.77 -20.34 -10.00
C GLN A 18 14.67 -19.57 -9.02
N PHE A 19 14.17 -18.47 -8.44
CA PHE A 19 14.86 -17.68 -7.42
C PHE A 19 14.18 -17.77 -6.06
N ALA A 20 13.24 -18.69 -5.84
CA ALA A 20 12.55 -18.83 -4.55
C ALA A 20 13.53 -18.98 -3.38
N ASN A 21 13.30 -18.24 -2.29
CA ASN A 21 14.14 -18.17 -1.10
C ASN A 21 15.59 -17.74 -1.35
N THR A 22 15.84 -16.90 -2.36
CA THR A 22 17.19 -16.41 -2.67
C THR A 22 17.29 -14.89 -2.64
N ARG A 23 18.52 -14.40 -2.56
CA ARG A 23 18.86 -12.98 -2.80
C ARG A 23 19.58 -12.88 -4.13
N GLN A 24 19.12 -12.00 -5.01
CA GLN A 24 19.69 -11.82 -6.34
C GLN A 24 20.21 -10.41 -6.53
N ARG A 25 21.39 -10.28 -7.13
CA ARG A 25 21.91 -8.99 -7.61
C ARG A 25 21.23 -8.64 -8.93
N VAL A 26 20.60 -7.49 -8.98
CA VAL A 26 19.94 -6.93 -10.15
C VAL A 26 20.68 -5.68 -10.58
N LEU A 27 21.03 -5.61 -11.86
CA LEU A 27 21.63 -4.44 -12.49
C LEU A 27 20.62 -3.78 -13.41
N TRP A 28 20.25 -2.56 -13.08
CA TRP A 28 19.44 -1.68 -13.92
C TRP A 28 20.33 -0.89 -14.85
N VAL A 29 19.97 -0.83 -16.12
CA VAL A 29 20.70 -0.09 -17.15
C VAL A 29 19.71 0.75 -17.94
N TRP A 30 19.94 2.06 -17.98
CA TRP A 30 19.14 3.00 -18.76
C TRP A 30 19.83 3.25 -20.09
N LEU A 31 19.08 3.04 -21.17
CA LEU A 31 19.57 3.13 -22.54
C LEU A 31 18.94 4.31 -23.25
N ASP A 32 19.79 5.12 -23.87
CA ASP A 32 19.33 6.19 -24.75
C ASP A 32 19.09 5.62 -26.14
N HIS A 33 17.93 5.92 -26.71
CA HIS A 33 17.50 5.42 -27.99
C HIS A 33 17.50 6.53 -29.04
N LYS A 34 17.95 6.20 -30.26
CA LYS A 34 17.75 7.01 -31.46
C LYS A 34 17.18 6.11 -32.54
N GLU A 35 16.07 6.52 -33.15
CA GLU A 35 15.38 5.73 -34.19
C GLU A 35 15.07 4.28 -33.75
N GLY A 36 14.69 4.11 -32.48
CA GLY A 36 14.35 2.80 -31.91
C GLY A 36 15.54 1.87 -31.63
N LYS A 37 16.79 2.32 -31.83
CA LYS A 37 18.00 1.54 -31.53
C LYS A 37 18.75 2.12 -30.32
N PRO A 38 19.28 1.27 -29.42
CA PRO A 38 20.08 1.73 -28.30
C PRO A 38 21.42 2.29 -28.81
N THR A 39 21.78 3.48 -28.33
CA THR A 39 22.98 4.23 -28.76
C THR A 39 24.03 4.38 -27.66
N ARG A 40 23.60 4.58 -26.41
CA ARG A 40 24.50 4.63 -25.24
C ARG A 40 23.81 4.19 -23.96
N ILE A 41 24.61 3.77 -22.98
CA ILE A 41 24.18 3.59 -21.59
C ILE A 41 24.29 4.94 -20.88
N GLY A 42 23.18 5.46 -20.36
CA GLY A 42 23.19 6.73 -19.62
C GLY A 42 23.53 6.54 -18.14
N ARG A 43 22.95 5.51 -17.52
CA ARG A 43 23.10 5.23 -16.09
C ARG A 43 23.03 3.73 -15.82
N THR A 44 23.69 3.30 -14.76
CA THR A 44 23.55 1.95 -14.19
C THR A 44 23.26 2.02 -12.70
N GLU A 45 22.44 1.12 -12.18
CA GLU A 45 22.13 1.05 -10.75
C GLU A 45 22.03 -0.40 -10.28
N GLY A 46 22.76 -0.74 -9.22
CA GLY A 46 22.69 -2.04 -8.58
C GLY A 46 21.66 -2.08 -7.45
N SER A 47 20.83 -3.11 -7.45
CA SER A 47 19.93 -3.43 -6.34
C SER A 47 20.00 -4.92 -5.99
N ILE A 48 19.80 -5.27 -4.73
CA ILE A 48 19.65 -6.65 -4.27
C ILE A 48 18.17 -6.92 -4.05
N TRP A 49 17.63 -7.92 -4.72
CA TRP A 49 16.24 -8.36 -4.56
C TRP A 49 16.18 -9.59 -3.67
N VAL A 50 15.19 -9.63 -2.79
CA VAL A 50 14.93 -10.76 -1.89
C VAL A 50 13.67 -11.45 -2.36
N PHE A 51 13.78 -12.73 -2.67
CA PHE A 51 12.70 -13.55 -3.18
C PHE A 51 12.10 -14.43 -2.08
N ASP A 52 10.79 -14.43 -1.97
CA ASP A 52 10.04 -15.29 -1.05
C ASP A 52 10.01 -16.76 -1.53
N ARG A 53 9.32 -17.62 -0.78
CA ARG A 53 9.18 -19.06 -1.06
C ARG A 53 8.52 -19.37 -2.41
N GLU A 54 7.80 -18.43 -2.98
CA GLU A 54 7.06 -18.56 -4.24
C GLU A 54 7.79 -17.86 -5.40
N GLY A 55 8.93 -17.19 -5.11
CA GLY A 55 9.67 -16.39 -6.08
C GLY A 55 9.06 -15.00 -6.32
N GLY A 56 8.26 -14.49 -5.38
CA GLY A 56 7.81 -13.10 -5.34
C GLY A 56 8.80 -12.19 -4.63
N ILE A 57 8.72 -10.87 -4.86
CA ILE A 57 9.66 -9.89 -4.27
C ILE A 57 9.00 -8.96 -3.24
N LYS A 58 7.71 -9.14 -2.94
CA LYS A 58 6.92 -8.17 -2.18
C LYS A 58 7.48 -7.88 -0.79
N GLY A 59 7.80 -8.93 -0.02
CA GLY A 59 8.37 -8.76 1.32
C GLY A 59 9.68 -7.96 1.30
N GLY A 60 10.62 -8.36 0.44
CA GLY A 60 11.89 -7.63 0.29
C GLY A 60 11.73 -6.20 -0.24
N LEU A 61 10.74 -5.96 -1.10
CA LEU A 61 10.43 -4.63 -1.60
C LEU A 61 9.83 -3.74 -0.51
N GLN A 62 8.92 -4.28 0.31
CA GLN A 62 8.34 -3.57 1.45
C GLN A 62 9.40 -3.21 2.50
N GLU A 63 10.30 -4.14 2.83
CA GLU A 63 11.43 -3.88 3.73
C GLU A 63 12.36 -2.79 3.18
N ALA A 64 12.72 -2.88 1.89
CA ALA A 64 13.56 -1.86 1.25
C ALA A 64 12.86 -0.49 1.25
N MET A 65 11.55 -0.44 0.99
CA MET A 65 10.77 0.79 1.01
C MET A 65 10.68 1.40 2.42
N ALA A 66 10.47 0.57 3.44
CA ALA A 66 10.46 1.03 4.83
C ALA A 66 11.81 1.68 5.20
N LEU A 67 12.93 1.08 4.82
CA LEU A 67 14.26 1.66 5.05
C LEU A 67 14.51 2.94 4.24
N VAL A 68 13.94 3.05 3.04
CA VAL A 68 13.98 4.31 2.27
C VAL A 68 13.22 5.40 3.02
N MET A 69 12.01 5.11 3.50
CA MET A 69 11.22 6.08 4.27
C MET A 69 11.91 6.49 5.57
N GLU A 70 12.48 5.53 6.31
CA GLU A 70 13.28 5.79 7.51
C GLU A 70 14.53 6.65 7.23
N SER A 71 15.07 6.58 6.01
CA SER A 71 16.28 7.31 5.61
C SER A 71 16.04 8.77 5.22
N ILE A 72 14.77 9.17 5.08
CA ILE A 72 14.39 10.56 4.81
C ILE A 72 14.48 11.31 6.14
N ALA A 73 15.32 12.35 6.18
CA ALA A 73 15.45 13.18 7.37
C ALA A 73 14.24 14.10 7.50
N ASP A 74 13.69 14.19 8.72
CA ASP A 74 12.73 15.22 9.05
C ASP A 74 13.38 16.62 8.92
N PRO A 75 12.61 17.66 8.55
CA PRO A 75 13.12 19.01 8.50
C PRO A 75 13.71 19.41 9.85
N PRO A 76 14.84 20.14 9.88
CA PRO A 76 15.58 20.40 11.11
C PRO A 76 14.69 21.10 12.14
N SER A 77 14.34 20.38 13.21
CA SER A 77 13.85 21.01 14.43
C SER A 77 15.04 21.71 15.07
N GLY A 78 14.89 22.96 15.49
CA GLY A 78 15.98 23.87 15.91
C GLY A 78 16.75 23.49 17.19
N GLY A 79 16.92 22.20 17.49
CA GLY A 79 17.72 21.67 18.60
C GLY A 79 19.03 21.03 18.15
N THR A 80 19.99 20.96 19.06
CA THR A 80 21.34 20.38 18.88
C THR A 80 21.35 18.84 18.78
N VAL A 81 20.18 18.19 18.76
CA VAL A 81 20.06 16.73 18.73
C VAL A 81 19.91 16.26 17.29
N VAL A 82 20.92 15.56 16.79
CA VAL A 82 20.89 14.94 15.46
C VAL A 82 20.15 13.61 15.55
N GLU A 83 19.09 13.43 14.76
CA GLU A 83 18.40 12.16 14.66
C GLU A 83 19.28 11.12 13.95
N LEU A 84 19.56 10.00 14.64
CA LEU A 84 20.40 8.92 14.11
C LEU A 84 19.62 7.92 13.23
N ARG A 85 18.28 7.95 13.29
CA ARG A 85 17.40 7.04 12.53
C ARG A 85 17.61 7.16 11.01
N PRO A 86 17.66 8.36 10.40
CA PRO A 86 17.93 8.50 8.96
C PRO A 86 19.27 7.91 8.54
N TYR A 87 20.29 8.05 9.39
CA TYR A 87 21.62 7.51 9.13
C TYR A 87 21.64 5.98 9.21
N ALA A 88 21.00 5.40 10.22
CA ALA A 88 20.89 3.95 10.40
C ALA A 88 20.09 3.29 9.26
N GLY A 89 18.93 3.87 8.88
CA GLY A 89 18.12 3.39 7.77
C GLY A 89 18.88 3.43 6.45
N LYS A 90 19.59 4.54 6.17
CA LYS A 90 20.45 4.68 4.99
C LYS A 90 21.59 3.65 4.95
N GLN A 91 22.27 3.41 6.08
CA GLN A 91 23.33 2.40 6.15
C GLN A 91 22.79 0.99 5.90
N LYS A 92 21.66 0.64 6.52
CA LYS A 92 21.04 -0.68 6.37
C LYS A 92 20.55 -0.89 4.94
N LEU A 93 19.92 0.12 4.33
CA LEU A 93 19.50 0.09 2.93
C LEU A 93 20.69 -0.15 1.99
N GLN A 94 21.79 0.56 2.18
CA GLN A 94 23.00 0.40 1.36
C GLN A 94 23.61 -0.99 1.52
N LYS A 95 23.66 -1.50 2.76
CA LYS A 95 24.23 -2.81 3.05
C LYS A 95 23.40 -3.97 2.53
N GLU A 96 22.08 -3.91 2.69
CA GLU A 96 21.20 -5.06 2.44
C GLU A 96 20.61 -5.05 1.04
N PHE A 97 20.30 -3.88 0.48
CA PHE A 97 19.51 -3.76 -0.77
C PHE A 97 20.27 -3.09 -1.93
N ARG A 98 21.50 -2.62 -1.72
CA ARG A 98 22.33 -2.00 -2.77
C ARG A 98 23.62 -2.76 -2.98
N TRP A 99 24.15 -2.63 -4.19
CA TRP A 99 25.48 -3.09 -4.55
C TRP A 99 26.01 -2.22 -5.68
N GLU A 100 27.33 -2.08 -5.77
CA GLU A 100 27.98 -1.33 -6.85
C GLU A 100 28.42 -2.29 -7.96
N PRO A 101 27.96 -2.09 -9.21
CA PRO A 101 28.38 -2.89 -10.34
C PRO A 101 29.86 -2.72 -10.64
N SER A 102 30.57 -3.83 -10.86
CA SER A 102 31.95 -3.79 -11.32
C SER A 102 32.03 -3.48 -12.82
N LYS A 103 33.22 -3.09 -13.29
CA LYS A 103 33.47 -2.91 -14.73
C LYS A 103 33.09 -4.16 -15.55
N ALA A 104 33.39 -5.35 -15.03
CA ALA A 104 33.07 -6.62 -15.68
C ALA A 104 31.55 -6.85 -15.78
N ASP A 105 30.77 -6.44 -14.77
CA ASP A 105 29.30 -6.53 -14.81
C ASP A 105 28.72 -5.63 -15.90
N VAL A 106 29.23 -4.40 -16.01
CA VAL A 106 28.82 -3.45 -17.04
C VAL A 106 29.22 -3.92 -18.43
N GLU A 107 30.44 -4.41 -18.61
CA GLU A 107 30.93 -4.97 -19.89
C GLU A 107 30.07 -6.15 -20.36
N ARG A 108 29.60 -6.99 -19.43
CA ARG A 108 28.69 -8.10 -19.75
C ARG A 108 27.34 -7.62 -20.26
N VAL A 109 26.81 -6.53 -19.71
CA VAL A 109 25.56 -5.92 -20.22
C VAL A 109 25.79 -5.23 -21.57
N VAL A 110 26.92 -4.56 -21.77
CA VAL A 110 27.30 -3.95 -23.06
C VAL A 110 27.33 -5.01 -24.16
N ALA A 111 27.93 -6.16 -23.88
CA ALA A 111 27.97 -7.29 -24.83
C ALA A 111 26.58 -7.84 -25.18
N ASP A 112 25.64 -7.83 -24.23
CA ASP A 112 24.25 -8.24 -24.48
C ASP A 112 23.46 -7.24 -25.34
N ILE A 113 23.68 -5.93 -25.12
CA ILE A 113 23.00 -4.86 -25.85
C ILE A 113 23.51 -4.77 -27.30
N TRP A 114 24.83 -4.78 -27.49
CA TRP A 114 25.49 -4.72 -28.81
C TRP A 114 26.29 -6.01 -29.07
N PRO A 115 25.62 -7.15 -29.28
CA PRO A 115 26.27 -8.44 -29.44
C PRO A 115 27.07 -8.50 -30.74
N LYS A 116 28.28 -9.06 -30.68
CA LYS A 116 29.06 -9.42 -31.86
C LYS A 116 28.88 -10.89 -32.22
N LYS A 117 28.55 -11.72 -31.23
CA LYS A 117 28.31 -13.16 -31.35
C LYS A 117 27.06 -13.57 -30.57
N ARG A 118 26.46 -14.70 -30.94
CA ARG A 118 25.25 -15.22 -30.25
C ARG A 118 25.51 -15.53 -28.76
N THR A 119 26.73 -15.89 -28.40
CA THR A 119 27.16 -16.16 -27.02
C THR A 119 27.19 -14.92 -26.12
N ASP A 120 27.18 -13.72 -26.72
CA ASP A 120 27.20 -12.45 -25.97
C ASP A 120 25.82 -12.14 -25.38
N ARG A 121 24.75 -12.76 -25.90
CA ARG A 121 23.38 -12.58 -25.43
C ARG A 121 23.15 -13.27 -24.10
N LEU A 122 22.62 -12.53 -23.14
CA LEU A 122 22.19 -13.05 -21.85
C LEU A 122 20.88 -13.83 -21.98
N LYS A 123 20.70 -14.82 -21.09
CA LYS A 123 19.46 -15.60 -21.04
C LYS A 123 18.31 -14.71 -20.58
N ALA A 124 17.29 -14.59 -21.42
CA ALA A 124 16.05 -13.94 -21.04
C ALA A 124 15.30 -14.79 -20.01
N LEU A 125 14.80 -14.15 -18.95
CA LEU A 125 13.93 -14.76 -17.96
C LEU A 125 12.48 -14.36 -18.23
N GLY A 126 11.58 -15.34 -18.19
CA GLY A 126 10.14 -15.13 -18.17
C GLY A 126 9.60 -15.33 -16.75
N GLY A 127 8.64 -14.51 -16.35
CA GLY A 127 7.88 -14.72 -15.12
C GLY A 127 6.80 -15.78 -15.32
N VAL A 128 6.44 -16.44 -14.24
CA VAL A 128 5.28 -17.32 -14.17
C VAL A 128 4.16 -16.56 -13.48
N ALA A 129 3.07 -16.30 -14.20
CA ALA A 129 1.86 -15.78 -13.58
C ALA A 129 1.14 -16.89 -12.82
N LYS A 130 0.68 -16.62 -11.59
CA LYS A 130 -0.28 -17.52 -10.92
C LYS A 130 -1.50 -17.66 -11.83
N ARG A 131 -1.86 -18.90 -12.18
CA ARG A 131 -3.08 -19.18 -12.94
C ARG A 131 -4.28 -18.71 -12.12
N ARG A 132 -4.82 -17.53 -12.45
CA ARG A 132 -6.11 -17.07 -11.95
C ARG A 132 -7.18 -17.63 -12.88
N PRO A 133 -8.24 -18.26 -12.35
CA PRO A 133 -9.42 -18.52 -13.16
C PRO A 133 -9.86 -17.21 -13.82
N PRO A 134 -10.10 -17.18 -15.14
CA PRO A 134 -10.60 -15.99 -15.78
C PRO A 134 -11.94 -15.62 -15.14
N LEU A 135 -12.08 -14.37 -14.71
CA LEU A 135 -13.37 -13.86 -14.25
C LEU A 135 -14.29 -13.79 -15.47
N THR A 136 -15.24 -14.72 -15.55
CA THR A 136 -16.20 -14.76 -16.65
C THR A 136 -17.13 -13.55 -16.59
N PHE A 137 -17.82 -13.26 -17.70
CA PHE A 137 -18.84 -12.22 -17.73
C PHE A 137 -19.91 -12.48 -16.65
N ASP A 138 -20.44 -13.71 -16.58
CA ASP A 138 -21.47 -14.09 -15.61
C ASP A 138 -21.00 -13.89 -14.16
N ALA A 139 -19.77 -14.28 -13.84
CA ALA A 139 -19.21 -14.10 -12.51
C ALA A 139 -19.02 -12.62 -12.16
N ARG A 140 -18.58 -11.80 -13.13
CA ARG A 140 -18.47 -10.34 -12.94
C ARG A 140 -19.84 -9.71 -12.73
N HIS A 141 -20.78 -10.01 -13.61
CA HIS A 141 -22.15 -9.49 -13.54
C HIS A 141 -22.81 -9.84 -12.21
N ALA A 142 -22.67 -11.09 -11.74
CA ALA A 142 -23.20 -11.50 -10.44
C ALA A 142 -22.55 -10.73 -9.27
N LEU A 143 -21.23 -10.52 -9.31
CA LEU A 143 -20.53 -9.73 -8.30
C LEU A 143 -21.00 -8.27 -8.30
N ASP A 144 -21.15 -7.66 -9.48
CA ASP A 144 -21.57 -6.26 -9.63
C ASP A 144 -23.01 -6.05 -9.12
N GLU A 145 -23.94 -6.95 -9.48
CA GLU A 145 -25.33 -6.93 -9.00
C GLU A 145 -25.41 -7.03 -7.47
N ILE A 146 -24.70 -8.01 -6.89
CA ILE A 146 -24.66 -8.19 -5.44
C ILE A 146 -24.06 -6.95 -4.77
N SER A 147 -22.92 -6.47 -5.28
CA SER A 147 -22.18 -5.34 -4.69
C SER A 147 -22.96 -4.03 -4.78
N GLY A 148 -23.81 -3.85 -5.79
CA GLY A 148 -24.69 -2.69 -5.94
C GLY A 148 -25.66 -2.49 -4.76
N THR A 149 -25.91 -3.55 -3.97
CA THR A 149 -26.76 -3.47 -2.77
C THR A 149 -26.02 -3.17 -1.48
N PHE A 150 -24.69 -3.32 -1.44
CA PHE A 150 -23.91 -3.22 -0.20
C PHE A 150 -24.00 -1.85 0.45
N TRP A 151 -24.00 -0.78 -0.32
CA TRP A 151 -24.18 0.58 0.21
C TRP A 151 -25.50 0.73 0.97
N LYS A 152 -26.60 0.14 0.47
CA LYS A 152 -27.92 0.20 1.15
C LYS A 152 -27.89 -0.52 2.48
N ILE A 153 -27.20 -1.66 2.55
CA ILE A 153 -27.03 -2.43 3.79
C ILE A 153 -26.25 -1.61 4.81
N SER A 154 -25.06 -1.11 4.44
CA SER A 154 -24.22 -0.28 5.32
C SER A 154 -24.97 0.95 5.83
N SER A 155 -25.58 1.71 4.92
CA SER A 155 -26.33 2.93 5.25
C SER A 155 -27.52 2.66 6.19
N SER A 156 -28.21 1.53 6.00
CA SER A 156 -29.33 1.15 6.88
C SER A 156 -28.86 0.79 8.30
N ILE A 157 -27.68 0.17 8.43
CA ILE A 157 -27.08 -0.17 9.73
C ILE A 157 -26.56 1.08 10.43
N GLU A 158 -25.88 1.97 9.70
CA GLU A 158 -25.34 3.24 10.21
C GLU A 158 -26.44 4.17 10.75
N GLY A 159 -27.64 4.12 10.16
CA GLY A 159 -28.78 4.91 10.61
C GLY A 159 -29.40 4.45 11.94
N LEU A 160 -29.00 3.28 12.48
CA LEU A 160 -29.55 2.74 13.73
C LEU A 160 -28.88 3.34 14.96
N LYS A 161 -29.68 3.79 15.93
CA LYS A 161 -29.16 4.21 17.25
C LYS A 161 -28.71 3.01 18.07
N GLY A 162 -27.73 3.18 18.95
CA GLY A 162 -27.15 2.12 19.78
C GLY A 162 -28.11 1.05 20.36
N PRO A 163 -29.25 1.38 21.00
CA PRO A 163 -30.21 0.37 21.44
C PRO A 163 -30.85 -0.44 20.30
N SER A 164 -31.25 0.23 19.23
CA SER A 164 -31.80 -0.39 18.02
C SER A 164 -30.77 -1.26 17.31
N GLN A 165 -29.51 -0.82 17.28
CA GLN A 165 -28.41 -1.54 16.67
C GLN A 165 -28.10 -2.86 17.41
N LYS A 166 -28.11 -2.86 18.75
CA LYS A 166 -28.00 -4.09 19.55
C LYS A 166 -29.13 -5.07 19.27
N ALA A 167 -30.38 -4.59 19.25
CA ALA A 167 -31.55 -5.42 18.97
C ALA A 167 -31.50 -5.98 17.54
N PHE A 168 -31.07 -5.17 16.58
CA PHE A 168 -30.86 -5.56 15.19
C PHE A 168 -29.82 -6.68 15.06
N ALA A 169 -28.63 -6.52 15.67
CA ALA A 169 -27.60 -7.55 15.66
C ALA A 169 -28.07 -8.87 16.31
N PHE A 170 -28.87 -8.79 17.38
CA PHE A 170 -29.47 -9.97 18.00
C PHE A 170 -30.43 -10.68 17.03
N ALA A 171 -31.39 -9.96 16.46
CA ALA A 171 -32.37 -10.51 15.53
C ALA A 171 -31.71 -11.07 14.25
N ALA A 172 -30.66 -10.43 13.75
CA ALA A 172 -29.87 -10.94 12.63
C ALA A 172 -29.23 -12.30 12.97
N ARG A 173 -28.64 -12.46 14.16
CA ARG A 173 -28.10 -13.77 14.59
C ARG A 173 -29.18 -14.84 14.76
N GLU A 174 -30.35 -14.46 15.27
CA GLU A 174 -31.49 -15.38 15.36
C GLU A 174 -31.91 -15.87 13.97
N ARG A 175 -32.08 -14.96 12.99
CA ARG A 175 -32.35 -15.33 11.60
C ARG A 175 -31.25 -16.17 10.98
N ALA A 176 -29.98 -15.90 11.29
CA ALA A 176 -28.88 -16.73 10.83
C ALA A 176 -28.97 -18.19 11.31
N SER A 177 -29.66 -18.43 12.44
CA SER A 177 -29.86 -19.76 13.00
C SER A 177 -31.10 -20.48 12.45
N THR A 178 -32.11 -19.73 12.00
CA THR A 178 -33.39 -20.28 11.51
C THR A 178 -33.46 -20.34 9.97
N GLU A 179 -32.77 -19.44 9.27
CA GLU A 179 -32.72 -19.33 7.81
C GLU A 179 -31.36 -19.81 7.28
N ALA A 180 -31.18 -21.13 7.17
CA ALA A 180 -29.89 -21.74 6.82
C ALA A 180 -29.29 -21.24 5.48
N GLU A 181 -30.14 -21.02 4.47
CA GLU A 181 -29.76 -20.56 3.12
C GLU A 181 -29.07 -19.19 3.14
N TYR A 182 -29.46 -18.31 4.07
CA TYR A 182 -28.93 -16.95 4.20
C TYR A 182 -28.07 -16.77 5.45
N SER A 183 -27.73 -17.86 6.14
CA SER A 183 -27.05 -17.81 7.44
C SER A 183 -25.75 -17.00 7.41
N HIS A 184 -24.95 -17.13 6.36
CA HIS A 184 -23.71 -16.37 6.19
C HIS A 184 -23.95 -14.87 6.02
N LEU A 185 -25.01 -14.48 5.29
CA LEU A 185 -25.34 -13.06 5.07
C LEU A 185 -25.81 -12.42 6.37
N TYR A 186 -26.70 -13.10 7.11
CA TYR A 186 -27.18 -12.57 8.40
C TYR A 186 -26.07 -12.48 9.45
N ARG A 187 -25.10 -13.41 9.46
CA ARG A 187 -23.92 -13.30 10.32
C ARG A 187 -23.09 -12.07 9.99
N ALA A 188 -22.79 -11.85 8.70
CA ALA A 188 -22.06 -10.67 8.26
C ALA A 188 -22.80 -9.36 8.63
N ILE A 189 -24.13 -9.31 8.46
CA ILE A 189 -24.96 -8.16 8.86
C ILE A 189 -24.87 -7.91 10.38
N ALA A 190 -24.92 -8.97 11.20
CA ALA A 190 -24.77 -8.83 12.65
C ALA A 190 -23.37 -8.32 13.04
N GLU A 191 -22.33 -8.84 12.41
CA GLU A 191 -20.93 -8.42 12.63
C GLU A 191 -20.71 -6.95 12.23
N MET A 192 -21.25 -6.50 11.09
CA MET A 192 -21.23 -5.09 10.69
C MET A 192 -21.91 -4.21 11.75
N SER A 193 -23.08 -4.63 12.24
CA SER A 193 -23.81 -3.91 13.29
C SER A 193 -23.03 -3.83 14.61
N ASP A 194 -22.32 -4.88 15.01
CA ASP A 194 -21.47 -4.85 16.20
C ASP A 194 -20.28 -3.90 16.02
N TRP A 195 -19.66 -3.91 14.83
CA TRP A 195 -18.54 -3.03 14.50
C TRP A 195 -18.94 -1.57 14.62
N HIS A 196 -20.05 -1.16 14.00
CA HIS A 196 -20.56 0.22 14.09
C HIS A 196 -20.91 0.61 15.54
N LEU A 197 -21.50 -0.30 16.32
CA LEU A 197 -21.83 -0.03 17.72
C LEU A 197 -20.57 0.24 18.57
N GLU A 198 -19.49 -0.51 18.33
CA GLU A 198 -18.22 -0.30 19.03
C GLU A 198 -17.54 1.00 18.58
N VAL A 199 -17.61 1.35 17.28
CA VAL A 199 -17.17 2.65 16.77
C VAL A 199 -17.94 3.78 17.46
N GLU A 200 -19.28 3.75 17.49
CA GLU A 200 -20.09 4.76 18.18
C GLU A 200 -19.76 4.88 19.68
N LYS A 201 -19.49 3.76 20.35
CA LYS A 201 -19.12 3.75 21.77
C LYS A 201 -17.75 4.40 21.99
N ARG A 202 -16.79 4.20 21.08
CA ARG A 202 -15.49 4.90 21.12
C ARG A 202 -15.68 6.37 20.87
N HIS A 203 -16.46 6.77 19.85
CA HIS A 203 -16.81 8.16 19.58
C HIS A 203 -17.48 8.85 20.77
N ARG A 204 -18.40 8.18 21.48
CA ARG A 204 -19.04 8.75 22.68
C ARG A 204 -18.09 8.88 23.87
N SER A 205 -17.22 7.89 24.09
CA SER A 205 -16.34 7.88 25.27
C SER A 205 -15.03 8.65 25.07
N GLY A 206 -14.59 8.83 23.82
CA GLY A 206 -13.28 9.38 23.47
C GLY A 206 -12.09 8.49 23.86
N LYS A 207 -12.34 7.28 24.37
CA LYS A 207 -11.33 6.33 24.84
C LYS A 207 -10.87 5.40 23.71
N GLY A 208 -9.73 4.75 23.91
CA GLY A 208 -9.13 3.84 22.94
C GLY A 208 -8.08 4.53 22.07
N ILE A 209 -7.56 3.83 21.07
CA ILE A 209 -6.59 4.39 20.14
C ILE A 209 -7.34 5.23 19.10
N TRP A 210 -6.78 6.40 18.80
CA TRP A 210 -7.29 7.32 17.80
C TRP A 210 -6.17 7.72 16.86
N TYR A 211 -6.49 8.03 15.62
CA TYR A 211 -5.58 8.59 14.65
C TYR A 211 -6.03 10.01 14.32
N ALA A 212 -5.09 10.93 14.40
CA ALA A 212 -5.20 12.20 13.71
C ALA A 212 -4.78 11.98 12.27
N VAL A 213 -5.58 12.41 11.30
CA VAL A 213 -5.26 12.25 9.87
C VAL A 213 -5.44 13.60 9.19
N VAL A 214 -4.48 13.96 8.34
CA VAL A 214 -4.56 15.06 7.39
C VAL A 214 -4.36 14.50 6.00
N GLU A 215 -5.38 14.59 5.17
CA GLU A 215 -5.33 14.21 3.74
C GLU A 215 -5.24 15.45 2.86
N ILE A 216 -4.47 15.32 1.79
CA ILE A 216 -4.33 16.32 0.74
C ILE A 216 -5.03 15.77 -0.49
N LEU A 217 -6.14 16.38 -0.87
CA LEU A 217 -6.96 15.96 -2.01
C LEU A 217 -6.74 16.92 -3.17
N ARG A 218 -6.30 16.41 -4.32
CA ARG A 218 -6.26 17.18 -5.56
C ARG A 218 -7.58 17.00 -6.29
N TRP A 219 -8.19 18.09 -6.71
CA TRP A 219 -9.48 18.12 -7.38
C TRP A 219 -9.31 18.27 -8.89
N GLU A 220 -9.83 17.30 -9.64
CA GLU A 220 -10.00 17.36 -11.09
C GLU A 220 -11.44 17.03 -11.44
N ASP A 221 -12.12 17.93 -12.16
CA ASP A 221 -13.51 17.73 -12.63
C ASP A 221 -14.47 17.22 -11.53
N HIS A 222 -14.41 17.84 -10.35
CA HIS A 222 -15.20 17.50 -9.14
C HIS A 222 -14.87 16.15 -8.49
N THR A 223 -13.81 15.49 -8.92
CA THR A 223 -13.28 14.28 -8.29
C THR A 223 -12.04 14.63 -7.48
N GLY A 224 -12.06 14.31 -6.19
CA GLY A 224 -10.93 14.53 -5.29
C GLY A 224 -10.08 13.26 -5.16
N ASP A 225 -8.84 13.29 -5.65
CA ASP A 225 -7.88 12.20 -5.50
C ASP A 225 -6.88 12.48 -4.37
N PRO A 226 -6.64 11.53 -3.45
CA PRO A 226 -5.65 11.70 -2.40
C PRO A 226 -4.24 11.71 -2.97
N VAL A 227 -3.56 12.85 -2.90
CA VAL A 227 -2.16 13.03 -3.34
C VAL A 227 -1.16 13.03 -2.18
N GLY A 228 -1.65 13.11 -0.94
CA GLY A 228 -0.82 13.03 0.26
C GLY A 228 -1.64 12.69 1.51
N ARG A 229 -0.98 12.08 2.50
CA ARG A 229 -1.56 11.79 3.81
C ARG A 229 -0.51 11.90 4.90
N HIS A 230 -0.86 12.58 5.98
CA HIS A 230 -0.08 12.67 7.21
C HIS A 230 -0.94 12.21 8.37
N TYR A 231 -0.37 11.47 9.32
CA TYR A 231 -1.16 10.94 10.42
C TYR A 231 -0.34 10.72 11.69
N GLU A 232 -1.03 10.63 12.82
CA GLU A 232 -0.43 10.38 14.12
C GLU A 232 -1.35 9.51 15.00
N ARG A 233 -0.79 8.41 15.52
CA ARG A 233 -1.46 7.53 16.48
C ARG A 233 -1.46 8.16 17.87
N CYS A 234 -2.63 8.23 18.49
CA CYS A 234 -2.91 8.91 19.76
C CYS A 234 -3.65 7.98 20.73
N ASP A 235 -3.46 8.19 22.04
CA ASP A 235 -4.05 7.33 23.09
C ASP A 235 -5.52 7.63 23.41
N ASN A 236 -6.07 8.72 22.86
CA ASN A 236 -7.46 9.14 23.04
C ASN A 236 -7.83 10.23 22.02
N ARG A 237 -9.12 10.54 21.94
CA ARG A 237 -9.66 11.53 21.01
C ARG A 237 -9.11 12.94 21.22
N ASP A 238 -8.95 13.40 22.46
CA ASP A 238 -8.53 14.78 22.73
C ASP A 238 -7.07 15.03 22.27
N LYS A 239 -6.21 14.02 22.46
CA LYS A 239 -4.86 14.00 21.88
C LYS A 239 -4.92 13.98 20.35
N ALA A 240 -5.78 13.15 19.75
CA ALA A 240 -5.94 13.11 18.30
C ALA A 240 -6.44 14.43 17.72
N VAL A 241 -7.38 15.12 18.37
CA VAL A 241 -7.84 16.46 17.94
C VAL A 241 -6.71 17.47 18.02
N SER A 242 -5.91 17.44 19.08
CA SER A 242 -4.76 18.33 19.25
C SER A 242 -3.68 18.07 18.19
N ALA A 243 -3.40 16.80 17.90
CA ALA A 243 -2.48 16.38 16.84
C ALA A 243 -3.02 16.74 15.45
N ALA A 244 -4.30 16.53 15.17
CA ALA A 244 -4.94 16.89 13.89
C ALA A 244 -4.85 18.40 13.63
N ARG A 245 -5.07 19.24 14.64
CA ARG A 245 -4.87 20.70 14.53
C ARG A 245 -3.43 21.06 14.22
N ARG A 246 -2.47 20.41 14.88
CA ARG A 246 -1.04 20.63 14.63
C ARG A 246 -0.64 20.20 13.21
N LEU A 247 -1.04 19.00 12.80
CA LEU A 247 -0.78 18.48 11.45
C LEU A 247 -1.41 19.39 10.40
N LEU A 248 -2.65 19.83 10.61
CA LEU A 248 -3.32 20.75 9.70
C LEU A 248 -2.55 22.06 9.57
N ALA A 249 -2.10 22.66 10.68
CA ALA A 249 -1.28 23.87 10.64
C ALA A 249 0.07 23.64 9.94
N GLN A 250 0.70 22.49 10.14
CA GLN A 250 1.98 22.12 9.51
C GLN A 250 1.85 21.95 7.98
N HIS A 251 0.70 21.46 7.51
CA HIS A 251 0.48 21.13 6.10
C HIS A 251 -0.48 22.09 5.39
N ALA A 252 -0.93 23.17 6.05
CA ALA A 252 -1.83 24.16 5.47
C ALA A 252 -1.27 24.83 4.20
N ASN A 253 0.06 24.87 4.05
CA ASN A 253 0.72 25.38 2.86
C ASN A 253 0.52 24.51 1.60
N GLN A 254 -0.01 23.29 1.74
CA GLN A 254 -0.37 22.41 0.63
C GLN A 254 -1.76 22.72 0.06
N PHE A 255 -2.53 23.61 0.70
CA PHE A 255 -3.76 24.13 0.14
C PHE A 255 -3.46 25.03 -1.06
N SER A 256 -4.13 24.77 -2.17
CA SER A 256 -3.98 25.50 -3.44
C SER A 256 -5.34 25.64 -4.15
N ALA A 257 -5.34 26.24 -5.34
CA ALA A 257 -6.57 26.40 -6.14
C ALA A 257 -7.22 25.06 -6.53
N ASP A 258 -6.42 24.01 -6.65
CA ASP A 258 -6.80 22.67 -7.07
C ASP A 258 -6.60 21.61 -5.97
N THR A 259 -6.26 22.02 -4.75
CA THR A 259 -5.94 21.08 -3.65
C THR A 259 -6.60 21.51 -2.33
N THR A 260 -7.30 20.60 -1.67
CA THR A 260 -7.80 20.79 -0.28
C THR A 260 -6.93 20.04 0.72
N VAL A 261 -6.86 20.56 1.95
CA VAL A 261 -6.20 19.93 3.08
C VAL A 261 -7.26 19.68 4.15
N GLU A 262 -7.57 18.40 4.38
CA GLU A 262 -8.69 17.97 5.22
C GLU A 262 -8.17 17.24 6.44
N ALA A 263 -8.60 17.68 7.63
CA ALA A 263 -8.23 17.06 8.89
C ALA A 263 -9.42 16.28 9.47
N GLU A 264 -9.17 15.05 9.89
CA GLU A 264 -10.15 14.21 10.56
C GLU A 264 -9.50 13.50 11.76
N THR A 265 -10.36 12.96 12.63
CA THR A 265 -9.93 12.05 13.69
C THR A 265 -10.76 10.78 13.59
N ILE A 266 -10.08 9.64 13.52
CA ILE A 266 -10.73 8.33 13.37
C ILE A 266 -10.23 7.38 14.46
N THR A 267 -11.04 6.40 14.82
CA THR A 267 -10.63 5.32 15.73
C THR A 267 -9.69 4.35 15.02
N ASP A 268 -8.96 3.53 15.76
CA ASP A 268 -8.20 2.39 15.22
C ASP A 268 -9.07 1.39 14.42
N LEU A 269 -10.35 1.25 14.78
CA LEU A 269 -11.28 0.40 14.02
C LEU A 269 -11.55 0.97 12.62
N GLU A 270 -11.80 2.28 12.53
CA GLU A 270 -12.00 2.98 11.27
C GLU A 270 -10.70 3.04 10.45
N TRP A 271 -9.56 3.20 11.10
CA TRP A 271 -8.24 3.16 10.47
C TRP A 271 -7.98 1.82 9.76
N VAL A 272 -8.21 0.70 10.46
CA VAL A 272 -8.08 -0.65 9.88
C VAL A 272 -9.09 -0.88 8.75
N ALA A 273 -10.34 -0.44 8.93
CA ALA A 273 -11.39 -0.60 7.93
C ALA A 273 -11.07 0.14 6.62
N ARG A 274 -10.42 1.30 6.69
CA ARG A 274 -9.96 2.05 5.51
C ARG A 274 -8.70 1.47 4.86
N ALA A 275 -8.19 0.35 5.39
CA ALA A 275 -6.97 -0.31 4.94
C ALA A 275 -5.77 0.65 4.82
N TYR A 276 -5.72 1.65 5.71
CA TYR A 276 -4.55 2.50 5.79
C TYR A 276 -3.39 1.63 6.30
N PRO A 277 -2.22 1.66 5.63
CA PRO A 277 -1.13 0.76 5.99
C PRO A 277 -0.71 1.03 7.43
N ASP A 278 -0.89 0.03 8.29
CA ASP A 278 -0.35 0.03 9.64
C ASP A 278 1.18 -0.02 9.55
N LEU A 279 1.84 1.03 10.01
CA LEU A 279 3.27 1.00 10.30
C LEU A 279 3.46 0.21 11.60
N ASN A 280 3.96 -1.03 11.49
CA ASN A 280 4.70 -1.68 12.57
C ASN A 280 6.20 -1.47 12.35
#